data_AF-A0A4V3UVZ6-F1
#
_entry.id   AF-A0A4V3UVZ6-F1
#
_cell.length_a   1.000
_cell.length_b   1.000
_cell.length_c   1.000
_cell.angle_alpha   90.00
_cell.angle_beta   90.00
_cell.angle_gamma   90.00
#
_symmetry.space_group_name_H-M   'P 1'
#
loop_
_entity.id
_entity.type
_entity.pdbx_description
1 polymer ?
#
loop_
_entity_poly.entity_id
_entity_poly.type
_entity_poly.pdbx_seq_one_letter_code
_entity_poly.pdbx_strand_id
1 'polypeptide(L)'
;MNSELPWWKNGVIYQIYLKSFQDTTGSGTGDINGITRRLDYLKTLGVDALWLTPMYLSPQIDNGYDVADYCAIDPAYGTLEDFERLTAEAHQRGMRIVMDMVFNHTST
;
A
#
# COMPACT_ATOMS: atom_id res chain seq x y z
N MET A 1 25.41 -7.99 -25.24
CA MET A 1 24.80 -7.15 -24.19
C MET A 1 23.71 -7.98 -23.54
N ASN A 2 23.92 -8.47 -22.32
CA ASN A 2 22.81 -9.03 -21.53
C ASN A 2 21.94 -7.85 -21.12
N SER A 3 20.83 -7.62 -21.81
CA SER A 3 19.81 -6.70 -21.31
C SER A 3 19.10 -7.42 -20.16
N GLU A 4 19.51 -7.15 -18.93
CA GLU A 4 18.70 -7.56 -17.78
C GLU A 4 17.29 -7.01 -17.98
N LEU A 5 16.30 -7.89 -17.89
CA LEU A 5 14.91 -7.49 -17.99
C LEU A 5 14.60 -6.55 -16.81
N PRO A 6 13.82 -5.47 -17.02
CA PRO A 6 13.31 -4.67 -15.91
C PRO A 6 12.65 -5.55 -14.86
N TRP A 7 12.84 -5.24 -13.58
CA TRP A 7 12.40 -6.08 -12.45
C TRP A 7 10.92 -6.50 -12.56
N TRP A 8 10.05 -5.61 -13.03
CA TRP A 8 8.60 -5.81 -13.12
C TRP A 8 8.19 -6.82 -14.20
N LYS A 9 9.07 -7.19 -15.13
CA LYS A 9 8.76 -8.22 -16.14
C LYS A 9 8.73 -9.63 -15.57
N ASN A 10 9.49 -9.89 -14.50
CA ASN A 10 9.61 -11.21 -13.88
C ASN A 10 9.28 -11.19 -12.37
N GLY A 11 8.95 -10.03 -11.80
CA GLY A 11 8.66 -9.89 -10.38
C GLY A 11 7.26 -10.34 -10.00
N VAL A 12 7.09 -10.85 -8.78
CA VAL A 12 5.80 -11.23 -8.19
C VAL A 12 5.20 -10.03 -7.45
N ILE A 13 4.04 -9.57 -7.90
CA ILE A 13 3.29 -8.48 -7.27
C ILE A 13 2.18 -9.06 -6.39
N TYR A 14 2.11 -8.60 -5.14
CA TYR A 14 1.02 -8.92 -4.22
C TYR A 14 0.16 -7.67 -4.00
N GLN A 15 -1.12 -7.75 -4.37
CA GLN A 15 -2.05 -6.65 -4.11
C GLN A 15 -2.59 -6.74 -2.67
N ILE A 16 -2.59 -5.61 -1.97
CA ILE A 16 -3.17 -5.50 -0.64
C ILE A 16 -4.34 -4.53 -0.69
N TYR A 17 -5.53 -5.05 -0.38
CA TYR A 17 -6.67 -4.23 -0.03
C TYR A 17 -6.56 -3.81 1.44
N LEU A 18 -6.07 -2.58 1.66
CA LEU A 18 -5.66 -2.06 2.98
C LEU A 18 -6.73 -2.28 4.06
N LYS A 19 -7.98 -1.90 3.73
CA LYS A 19 -9.14 -1.92 4.63
C LYS A 19 -9.45 -3.30 5.23
N SER A 20 -9.09 -4.39 4.55
CA SER A 20 -9.40 -5.75 5.00
C SER A 20 -8.18 -6.61 5.29
N PHE A 21 -6.97 -6.05 5.28
CA PHE A 21 -5.75 -6.85 5.41
C PHE A 21 -5.42 -7.18 6.87
N GLN A 22 -5.17 -6.17 7.70
CA GLN A 22 -4.91 -6.38 9.12
C GLN A 22 -5.13 -5.10 9.93
N ASP A 23 -6.02 -5.19 10.92
CA ASP A 23 -6.23 -4.15 11.93
C ASP A 23 -5.19 -4.26 13.06
N THR A 24 -4.64 -3.13 13.47
CA THR A 24 -3.70 -3.00 14.59
C THR A 24 -4.17 -2.05 15.69
N THR A 25 -5.31 -1.38 15.48
CA THR A 25 -5.90 -0.37 16.36
C THR A 25 -7.12 -0.88 17.11
N GLY A 26 -7.74 -1.97 16.64
CA GLY A 26 -9.00 -2.50 17.18
C GLY A 26 -10.24 -1.79 16.63
N SER A 27 -10.09 -1.04 15.53
CA SER A 27 -11.18 -0.31 14.87
C SER A 27 -12.09 -1.23 14.02
N GLY A 28 -11.65 -2.46 13.74
CA GLY A 28 -12.30 -3.39 12.82
C GLY A 28 -11.93 -3.16 11.35
N THR A 29 -11.03 -2.21 11.05
CA THR A 29 -10.54 -1.90 9.71
C THR A 29 -9.02 -2.01 9.67
N GLY A 30 -8.47 -2.52 8.56
CA GLY A 30 -7.04 -2.62 8.37
C GLY A 30 -6.35 -1.28 8.18
N ASP A 31 -5.08 -1.22 8.57
CA ASP A 31 -4.27 0.00 8.60
C ASP A 31 -2.84 -0.23 8.06
N ILE A 32 -2.10 0.87 7.84
CA ILE A 32 -0.74 0.83 7.26
C ILE A 32 0.22 0.04 8.15
N ASN A 33 0.03 0.08 9.47
CA ASN A 33 0.85 -0.66 10.43
C ASN A 33 0.58 -2.16 10.36
N GLY A 34 -0.64 -2.55 10.01
CA GLY A 34 -1.02 -3.93 9.68
C GLY A 34 -0.21 -4.48 8.51
N ILE A 35 -0.02 -3.70 7.45
CA ILE A 35 0.84 -4.09 6.33
C ILE A 35 2.28 -4.26 6.82
N THR A 36 2.79 -3.27 7.55
CA THR A 36 4.18 -3.28 8.05
C THR A 36 4.47 -4.54 8.88
N ARG A 37 3.53 -4.97 9.73
CA ARG A 37 3.64 -6.20 10.54
C ARG A 37 3.72 -7.49 9.73
N ARG A 38 3.34 -7.49 8.45
CA ARG A 38 3.33 -8.67 7.58
C ARG A 38 4.44 -8.70 6.53
N LEU A 39 5.34 -7.72 6.51
CA LEU A 39 6.41 -7.67 5.52
C LEU A 39 7.31 -8.92 5.54
N ASP A 40 7.58 -9.51 6.70
CA ASP A 40 8.38 -10.74 6.80
C ASP A 40 7.63 -11.96 6.22
N TYR A 41 6.31 -12.02 6.44
CA TYR A 41 5.45 -13.03 5.83
C TYR A 41 5.44 -12.89 4.30
N LEU A 42 5.23 -11.68 3.79
CA LEU A 42 5.21 -11.38 2.35
C LEU A 42 6.57 -11.66 1.71
N LYS A 43 7.67 -11.36 2.41
CA LYS A 43 9.01 -11.69 1.95
C LYS A 43 9.22 -13.21 1.86
N THR A 44 8.77 -13.94 2.88
CA THR A 44 8.85 -15.41 2.91
C THR A 44 8.03 -16.04 1.79
N LEU A 45 6.89 -15.44 1.44
CA LEU A 45 6.04 -15.86 0.32
C LEU A 45 6.72 -15.67 -1.05
N GLY A 46 7.75 -14.81 -1.13
CA GLY A 46 8.49 -14.54 -2.38
C GLY A 46 7.99 -13.31 -3.14
N VAL A 47 7.38 -12.35 -2.46
CA VAL A 47 6.86 -11.12 -3.07
C VAL A 47 8.00 -10.14 -3.39
N ASP A 48 7.96 -9.54 -4.59
CA ASP A 48 8.92 -8.52 -5.05
C ASP A 48 8.36 -7.09 -4.98
N ALA A 49 7.04 -6.93 -5.04
CA ALA A 49 6.38 -5.65 -4.90
C ALA A 49 4.98 -5.76 -4.30
N LEU A 50 4.58 -4.73 -3.55
CA LEU A 50 3.23 -4.57 -3.02
C LEU A 50 2.48 -3.54 -3.86
N TRP A 51 1.28 -3.89 -4.33
CA TRP A 51 0.34 -2.92 -4.89
C TRP A 51 -0.72 -2.61 -3.86
N LEU A 52 -0.74 -1.36 -3.39
CA LEU A 52 -1.63 -0.92 -2.33
C LEU A 52 -2.83 -0.20 -2.92
N THR A 53 -4.04 -0.63 -2.55
CA THR A 53 -5.26 0.11 -2.87
C THR A 53 -5.24 1.50 -2.20
N PRO A 54 -6.09 2.46 -2.64
CA PRO A 54 -6.03 3.84 -2.15
C PRO A 54 -6.05 3.95 -0.63
N MET A 55 -5.11 4.74 -0.11
CA MET A 55 -4.97 5.08 1.32
C MET A 55 -5.06 6.59 1.56
N TYR A 56 -5.37 7.34 0.51
CA TYR A 56 -5.51 8.78 0.55
C TYR A 56 -6.78 9.18 1.29
N LEU A 57 -6.85 10.42 1.77
CA LEU A 57 -8.04 10.97 2.39
C LEU A 57 -9.26 10.81 1.45
N SER A 58 -10.33 10.19 1.94
CA SER A 58 -11.53 9.92 1.16
C SER A 58 -12.78 9.87 2.04
N PRO A 59 -13.96 10.29 1.55
CA PRO A 59 -15.24 10.05 2.22
C PRO A 59 -15.65 8.58 2.27
N GLN A 60 -14.91 7.69 1.60
CA GLN A 60 -15.12 6.25 1.57
C GLN A 60 -16.43 5.82 0.90
N ILE A 61 -16.98 6.62 -0.02
CA ILE A 61 -18.18 6.24 -0.80
C ILE A 61 -17.86 5.06 -1.73
N ASP A 62 -16.64 5.05 -2.30
CA ASP A 62 -16.08 3.95 -3.10
C ASP A 62 -14.81 3.38 -2.46
N ASN A 63 -14.82 3.26 -1.12
CA ASN A 63 -13.74 2.67 -0.33
C ASN A 63 -12.33 3.21 -0.66
N GLY A 64 -12.21 4.51 -0.91
CA GLY A 64 -10.93 5.19 -1.15
C GLY A 64 -10.66 5.55 -2.61
N TYR A 65 -11.44 5.04 -3.57
CA TYR A 65 -11.32 5.45 -4.98
C TYR A 65 -11.90 6.86 -5.22
N ASP A 66 -12.77 7.35 -4.34
CA ASP A 66 -13.20 8.74 -4.26
C ASP A 66 -12.23 9.61 -3.44
N VAL A 67 -11.06 9.92 -4.01
CA VAL A 67 -9.97 10.66 -3.34
C VAL A 67 -10.29 12.15 -3.17
N ALA A 68 -10.21 12.66 -1.93
CA ALA A 68 -10.42 14.07 -1.58
C ALA A 68 -9.10 14.88 -1.51
N ASP A 69 -8.00 14.25 -1.11
CA ASP A 69 -6.66 14.87 -1.09
C ASP A 69 -5.57 13.82 -1.36
N TYR A 70 -4.88 13.91 -2.49
CA TYR A 70 -3.80 12.98 -2.86
C TYR A 70 -2.52 13.13 -2.03
N CYS A 71 -2.39 14.21 -1.26
CA CYS A 71 -1.21 14.49 -0.44
C CYS A 71 -1.42 14.09 1.04
N ALA A 72 -2.62 13.68 1.41
CA ALA A 72 -2.97 13.27 2.77
C ALA A 72 -3.30 11.77 2.84
N ILE A 73 -2.82 11.11 3.88
CA ILE A 73 -3.28 9.76 4.25
C ILE A 73 -4.61 9.88 5.00
N ASP A 74 -5.54 8.98 4.73
CA ASP A 74 -6.79 8.90 5.49
C ASP A 74 -6.47 8.57 6.96
N PRO A 75 -6.90 9.41 7.93
CA PRO A 75 -6.64 9.17 9.35
C PRO A 75 -7.15 7.82 9.87
N ALA A 76 -8.12 7.19 9.19
CA ALA A 76 -8.58 5.85 9.51
C ALA A 76 -7.51 4.76 9.27
N TYR A 77 -6.52 5.06 8.42
CA TYR A 77 -5.47 4.12 8.01
C TYR A 77 -4.09 4.40 8.60
N GLY A 78 -3.84 5.61 9.09
CA GLY A 78 -2.58 5.99 9.74
C GLY A 78 -2.14 7.41 9.38
N THR A 79 -0.83 7.63 9.40
CA THR A 79 -0.22 8.92 9.06
C THR A 79 0.75 8.82 7.88
N LEU A 80 1.24 9.95 7.39
CA LEU A 80 2.29 9.97 6.37
C LEU A 80 3.58 9.30 6.89
N GLU A 81 3.93 9.52 8.17
CA GLU A 81 5.09 8.87 8.80
C GLU A 81 4.94 7.35 8.87
N ASP A 82 3.73 6.84 9.08
CA ASP A 82 3.45 5.39 9.02
C ASP A 82 3.70 4.85 7.60
N PHE A 83 3.32 5.60 6.55
CA PHE A 83 3.57 5.23 5.17
C PHE A 83 5.06 5.30 4.79
N GLU A 84 5.78 6.33 5.26
CA GLU A 84 7.23 6.43 5.11
C GLU A 84 7.94 5.24 5.76
N ARG A 85 7.51 4.85 6.97
CA ARG A 85 8.03 3.65 7.65
C ARG A 85 7.74 2.38 6.87
N LEU A 86 6.50 2.17 6.38
CA LEU A 86 6.16 1.03 5.55
C LEU A 86 7.09 0.93 4.32
N THR A 87 7.30 2.07 3.65
CA THR A 87 8.13 2.14 2.45
C THR A 87 9.60 1.80 2.78
N ALA A 88 10.15 2.37 3.85
CA ALA A 88 11.51 2.09 4.29
C ALA A 88 11.70 0.60 4.65
N GLU A 89 10.78 0.02 5.42
CA GLU A 89 10.82 -1.37 5.86
C GLU A 89 10.64 -2.37 4.70
N ALA A 90 9.80 -2.04 3.71
CA ALA A 90 9.64 -2.83 2.50
C ALA A 90 10.94 -2.83 1.67
N HIS A 91 11.55 -1.64 1.48
CA HIS A 91 12.81 -1.52 0.75
C HIS A 91 13.97 -2.25 1.43
N GLN A 92 14.05 -2.24 2.76
CA GLN A 92 15.05 -3.03 3.50
C GLN A 92 14.95 -4.53 3.21
N ARG A 93 13.76 -5.03 2.85
CA ARG A 93 13.49 -6.43 2.46
C ARG A 93 13.60 -6.67 0.95
N GLY A 94 14.00 -5.66 0.19
CA GLY A 94 14.08 -5.69 -1.27
C GLY A 94 12.71 -5.73 -1.96
N MET A 95 11.63 -5.37 -1.26
CA MET A 95 10.29 -5.24 -1.83
C MET A 95 10.03 -3.80 -2.27
N ARG A 96 9.31 -3.61 -3.37
CA ARG A 96 8.89 -2.29 -3.87
C ARG A 96 7.45 -1.98 -3.49
N ILE A 97 7.09 -0.70 -3.50
CA ILE A 97 5.70 -0.25 -3.32
C ILE A 97 5.19 0.35 -4.63
N VAL A 98 3.99 -0.05 -5.03
CA VAL A 98 3.23 0.51 -6.15
C VAL A 98 1.94 1.09 -5.58
N MET A 99 1.74 2.38 -5.82
CA MET A 99 0.54 3.10 -5.38
C MET A 99 -0.56 3.00 -6.43
N ASP A 100 -1.80 2.86 -5.98
CA ASP A 100 -2.97 3.06 -6.85
C ASP A 100 -3.12 4.55 -7.18
N MET A 101 -3.23 4.89 -8.46
CA MET A 101 -3.23 6.25 -8.98
C MET A 101 -4.57 6.53 -9.67
N VAL A 102 -5.54 6.97 -8.87
CA VAL A 102 -6.94 7.15 -9.30
C VAL A 102 -7.13 8.54 -9.89
N PHE A 103 -6.70 8.78 -11.13
CA PHE A 103 -6.72 10.14 -11.72
C PHE A 103 -7.90 10.44 -12.65
N ASN A 104 -8.76 9.47 -12.91
CA ASN A 104 -9.92 9.68 -13.76
C ASN A 104 -10.98 10.58 -13.10
N HIS A 105 -11.01 10.64 -11.77
CA HIS A 105 -11.98 11.40 -10.99
C HIS A 105 -11.41 11.73 -9.59
N THR A 106 -12.11 12.61 -8.88
CA THR A 106 -11.85 12.97 -7.47
C THR A 106 -13.18 12.98 -6.71
N SER A 107 -13.12 13.04 -5.38
CA SER A 107 -14.28 13.26 -4.54
C SER A 107 -14.88 14.66 -4.78
N THR A 108 -16.19 14.80 -4.58
CA THR A 108 -16.94 16.06 -4.80
C THR A 108 -17.02 16.94 -3.58
#